data_AF-A0A3M1H4E4-F1
#
_entry.id   AF-A0A3M1H4E4-F1
#
_cell.length_a   1.000
_cell.length_b   1.000
_cell.length_c   1.000
_cell.angle_alpha   90.00
_cell.angle_beta   90.00
_cell.angle_gamma   90.00
#
_symmetry.space_group_name_H-M   'P 1'
#
loop_
_entity.id
_entity.type
_entity.pdbx_description
1 polymer ?
#
loop_
_entity_poly.entity_id
_entity_poly.type
_entity_poly.pdbx_seq_one_letter_code
_entity_poly.pdbx_strand_id
1 'polypeptide(L)' 'KWTLADQKELEKKILLAHLKKSNWRIYGEKGAAKRLSIPPTTLASKIKRLGLKRTL' A
#
# COMPACT_ATOMS: atom_id res chain seq x y z
N LYS A 1 7.41 -18.25 16.03
CA LYS A 1 8.40 -17.30 15.46
C LYS A 1 7.81 -16.77 14.15
N TRP A 2 7.58 -15.47 14.04
CA TRP A 2 7.13 -14.87 12.78
C TRP A 2 8.31 -14.87 11.79
N THR A 3 8.11 -15.38 10.58
CA THR A 3 9.17 -15.39 9.56
C THR A 3 9.13 -14.10 8.74
N LEU A 4 10.26 -13.72 8.15
CA LEU A 4 10.36 -12.52 7.30
C LEU A 4 9.41 -12.56 6.09
N ALA A 5 9.03 -13.77 5.65
CA ALA A 5 8.03 -13.97 4.61
C ALA A 5 6.63 -13.53 5.06
N ASP A 6 6.26 -13.84 6.30
CA ASP A 6 4.95 -13.49 6.87
C ASP A 6 4.77 -11.97 6.95
N GLN A 7 5.83 -11.23 7.27
CA GLN A 7 5.79 -9.77 7.38
C GLN A 7 5.58 -9.09 6.02
N LYS A 8 6.23 -9.59 4.96
CA LYS A 8 6.05 -9.03 3.60
C LYS A 8 4.63 -9.25 3.08
N GLU A 9 4.08 -10.45 3.29
CA GLU A 9 2.72 -10.77 2.86
C GLU A 9 1.68 -9.96 3.64
N LEU A 10 1.89 -9.75 4.94
CA LEU A 10 1.04 -8.90 5.75
C LEU A 10 1.11 -7.43 5.30
N GLU A 11 2.31 -6.88 5.08
CA GLU A 11 2.50 -5.52 4.56
C GLU A 11 1.77 -5.35 3.22
N LYS A 12 1.90 -6.34 2.32
CA LYS A 12 1.22 -6.36 1.03
C LYS A 12 -0.30 -6.34 1.18
N LYS A 13 -0.87 -7.19 2.05
CA LYS A 13 -2.32 -7.24 2.32
C LYS A 13 -2.85 -5.92 2.87
N ILE A 14 -2.15 -5.32 3.83
CA ILE A 14 -2.54 -4.04 4.44
C ILE A 14 -2.56 -2.93 3.38
N LEU A 15 -1.48 -2.82 2.59
CA LEU A 15 -1.38 -1.83 1.51
C LEU A 15 -2.47 -2.03 0.46
N LEU A 16 -2.72 -3.27 0.05
CA LEU A 16 -3.77 -3.59 -0.93
C LEU A 16 -5.16 -3.21 -0.42
N ALA A 17 -5.46 -3.47 0.85
CA ALA A 17 -6.73 -3.09 1.46
C ALA A 17 -6.94 -1.57 1.48
N HIS A 18 -5.91 -0.81 1.82
CA HIS A 18 -5.96 0.66 1.81
C HIS A 18 -6.07 1.23 0.40
N LEU A 19 -5.35 0.66 -0.57
CA LEU A 19 -5.46 1.03 -1.97
C LEU A 19 -6.85 0.76 -2.52
N LYS A 20 -7.45 -0.40 -2.22
CA LYS A 20 -8.84 -0.68 -2.61
C LYS A 20 -9.82 0.32 -1.99
N LYS A 21 -9.68 0.61 -0.69
CA LYS A 21 -10.50 1.62 0.01
C LYS A 21 -10.32 3.05 -0.54
N SER A 22 -9.16 3.36 -1.12
CA SER A 22 -8.90 4.65 -1.79
C SER A 22 -9.17 4.64 -3.29
N ASN A 23 -9.78 3.59 -3.83
CA ASN A 23 -9.98 3.41 -5.26
C ASN A 23 -8.67 3.54 -6.07
N TRP A 24 -7.60 2.95 -5.54
CA TRP A 24 -6.23 3.02 -6.04
C TRP A 24 -5.61 4.42 -6.09
N ARG A 25 -6.25 5.41 -5.46
CA ARG A 25 -5.72 6.77 -5.37
C ARG A 25 -4.59 6.82 -4.36
N ILE A 26 -3.39 7.20 -4.78
CA ILE A 26 -2.22 7.36 -3.91
C ILE A 26 -2.23 8.75 -3.25
N TYR A 27 -2.51 9.79 -4.04
CA TYR A 27 -2.38 11.22 -3.68
C TYR A 27 -3.73 11.88 -3.33
N GLY A 28 -3.65 13.00 -2.60
CA GLY A 28 -4.79 13.83 -2.21
C GLY A 28 -5.45 13.41 -0.90
N GLU A 29 -6.45 14.18 -0.45
CA GLU A 29 -7.11 13.97 0.85
C GLU A 29 -7.80 12.61 0.97
N LYS A 30 -8.32 12.09 -0.15
CA LYS A 30 -8.93 10.76 -0.23
C LYS A 30 -7.93 9.64 -0.62
N GLY A 31 -6.64 9.95 -0.72
CA GLY A 31 -5.60 9.01 -1.11
C GLY A 31 -5.24 8.01 -0.01
N ALA A 32 -4.74 6.83 -0.40
CA ALA A 32 -4.28 5.80 0.51
C ALA A 32 -3.11 6.30 1.38
N ALA A 33 -2.26 7.19 0.86
CA ALA A 33 -1.13 7.73 1.62
C ALA A 33 -1.61 8.58 2.80
N LYS A 34 -2.63 9.42 2.58
CA LYS A 34 -3.25 10.24 3.63
C LYS A 34 -3.91 9.37 4.70
N ARG A 35 -4.59 8.29 4.29
CA ARG A 35 -5.22 7.32 5.20
C ARG A 35 -4.20 6.54 6.03
N LEU A 36 -3.05 6.24 5.44
CA LEU A 36 -1.93 5.58 6.11
C LEU A 36 -1.02 6.56 6.87
N SER A 37 -1.31 7.87 6.83
CA SER A 37 -0.48 8.93 7.41
C SER A 37 1.00 8.86 7.00
N ILE A 38 1.27 8.45 5.75
CA ILE A 38 2.62 8.40 5.18
C ILE A 38 2.74 9.34 3.98
N PRO A 39 3.96 9.79 3.64
CA PRO A 39 4.16 10.54 2.41
C PRO A 39 3.69 9.74 1.18
N PRO A 40 2.99 10.38 0.24
CA PRO A 40 2.55 9.72 -0.99
C PRO A 40 3.70 9.11 -1.80
N THR A 41 4.88 9.75 -1.78
CA THR A 41 6.11 9.26 -2.39
C THR A 41 6.61 7.96 -1.74
N THR A 42 6.50 7.83 -0.41
CA THR A 42 6.81 6.59 0.32
C THR A 42 5.85 5.47 -0.05
N LEU A 43 4.55 5.77 -0.12
CA LEU A 43 3.55 4.80 -0.55
C LEU A 43 3.83 4.32 -1.99
N ALA A 44 4.12 5.24 -2.91
CA ALA A 44 4.45 4.92 -4.30
C ALA A 44 5.69 4.00 -4.42
N SER A 45 6.76 4.31 -3.68
CA SER A 45 7.95 3.46 -3.62
C SER A 45 7.66 2.06 -3.05
N LYS A 46 6.83 1.97 -2.00
CA LYS A 46 6.39 0.67 -1.44
C LYS A 46 5.59 -0.14 -2.45
N ILE A 47 4.65 0.48 -3.16
CA ILE A 47 3.86 -0.17 -4.22
C ILE A 47 4.78 -0.74 -5.31
N LYS A 48 5.74 0.06 -5.79
CA LYS A 48 6.72 -0.37 -6.79
C LYS A 48 7.58 -1.53 -6.28
N ARG A 49 8.10 -1.42 -5.04
CA ARG A 49 8.93 -2.46 -4.40
C ARG A 49 8.19 -3.78 -4.19
N LEU A 50 6.91 -3.72 -3.85
CA LEU A 50 6.07 -4.90 -3.61
C LEU A 50 5.39 -5.42 -4.89
N GLY A 51 5.63 -4.79 -6.04
CA GLY A 51 5.03 -5.17 -7.32
C GLY A 51 3.50 -5.08 -7.32
N LEU A 52 2.92 -4.19 -6.50
CA LEU A 52 1.48 -4.00 -6.41
C LEU A 52 0.99 -3.28 -7.67
N LYS A 53 0.13 -3.95 -8.45
CA LYS A 53 -0.47 -3.42 -9.68
C LYS A 53 -1.99 -3.42 -9.55
N ARG A 54 -2.63 -2.41 -10.12
CA ARG A 54 -4.09 -2.40 -10.31
C ARG A 54 -4.40 -3.41 -11.41
N THR A 55 -4.63 -4.66 -11.02
CA THR A 55 -5.32 -5.62 -11.89
C THR A 55 -6.77 -5.13 -11.97
N LEU A 56 -7.15 -4.63 -13.15
CA LEU A 56 -8.54 -4.38 -13.51
C LEU A 56 -9.29 -5.70 -13.57
#